data_AF-A0A4R5V9W5-F1
#
_entry.id   AF-A0A4R5V9W5-F1
#
_cell.length_a   1.000
_cell.length_b   1.000
_cell.length_c   1.000
_cell.angle_alpha   90.00
_cell.angle_beta   90.00
_cell.angle_gamma   90.00
#
_symmetry.space_group_name_H-M   'P 1'
#
loop_
_entity.id
_entity.type
_entity.pdbx_description
1 polymer ?
#
loop_
_entity_poly.entity_id
_entity_poly.type
_entity_poly.pdbx_seq_one_letter_code
_entity_poly.pdbx_strand_id
1 'polypeptide(L)'
;MFENVSLWVSKHQTLITLVVLPIVFFVLTHWIANRTDKRAAVDRVAQRKLSKQIKLAEFDVDRLKELRRDLTDYINSLRSWRLTDVPSHQIVTGRYHKVLLQLDRENESYERFVKVSDYLLEAPDFPIFNEEYEPLKSLAVDILNDGKANTYSALVKVDEPQ
;
A
#
# COMPACT_ATOMS: atom_id res chain seq x y z
N MET A 1 24.69 -62.09 6.14
CA MET A 1 23.25 -61.71 6.15
C MET A 1 22.78 -61.10 4.82
N PHE A 2 23.62 -60.34 4.10
CA PHE A 2 23.26 -59.73 2.81
C PHE A 2 23.27 -60.69 1.60
N GLU A 3 24.03 -61.79 1.62
CA GLU A 3 24.07 -62.78 0.51
C GLU A 3 22.74 -63.50 0.27
N ASN A 4 22.00 -63.79 1.35
CA ASN A 4 20.68 -64.41 1.22
C ASN A 4 19.65 -63.45 0.62
N VAL A 5 19.81 -62.15 0.85
CA VAL A 5 18.91 -61.11 0.31
C VAL A 5 19.20 -60.90 -1.18
N SER A 6 20.46 -60.87 -1.60
CA SER A 6 20.81 -60.67 -3.01
C SER A 6 20.37 -61.84 -3.90
N LEU A 7 20.50 -63.08 -3.43
CA LEU A 7 20.00 -64.28 -4.11
C LEU A 7 18.47 -64.30 -4.24
N TRP A 8 17.77 -63.85 -3.20
CA TRP A 8 16.31 -63.77 -3.21
C TRP A 8 15.80 -62.68 -4.18
N VAL A 9 16.46 -61.52 -4.21
CA VAL A 9 16.14 -60.42 -5.13
C VAL A 9 16.36 -60.82 -6.58
N SER A 10 17.46 -61.50 -6.90
CA SER A 10 17.74 -62.02 -8.25
C SER A 10 16.64 -62.98 -8.73
N LYS A 11 16.18 -63.87 -7.84
CA LYS A 11 15.15 -64.87 -8.17
C LYS A 11 13.74 -64.28 -8.35
N HIS A 12 13.46 -63.14 -7.73
CA HIS A 12 12.14 -62.47 -7.78
C HIS A 12 12.18 -61.12 -8.50
N GLN A 13 13.27 -60.84 -9.24
CA GLN A 13 13.53 -59.55 -9.85
C GLN A 13 12.39 -59.09 -10.76
N THR A 14 11.81 -60.02 -11.53
CA THR A 14 10.67 -59.79 -12.42
C THR A 14 9.41 -59.42 -11.63
N LEU A 15 9.15 -60.08 -10.50
CA LEU A 15 7.98 -59.82 -9.66
C LEU A 15 8.10 -58.48 -8.92
N ILE A 16 9.32 -58.15 -8.46
CA ILE A 16 9.63 -56.87 -7.82
C ILE A 16 9.44 -55.71 -8.81
N THR A 17 9.90 -55.86 -10.06
CA THR A 17 9.75 -54.81 -11.07
C THR A 17 8.32 -54.64 -11.58
N LEU A 18 7.56 -55.73 -11.74
CA LEU A 18 6.18 -55.67 -12.25
C LEU A 18 5.14 -55.27 -11.18
N VAL A 19 5.39 -55.58 -9.91
CA VAL A 19 4.37 -55.41 -8.85
C VAL A 19 4.82 -54.41 -7.80
N VAL A 20 5.99 -54.62 -7.19
CA VAL A 20 6.44 -53.80 -6.05
C VAL A 20 6.77 -52.37 -6.50
N LEU A 21 7.48 -52.24 -7.63
CA LEU A 21 7.91 -50.95 -8.16
C LEU A 21 6.73 -50.02 -8.50
N PRO A 22 5.68 -50.45 -9.25
CA PRO A 22 4.53 -49.61 -9.51
C PRO A 22 3.69 -49.28 -8.26
N ILE A 23 3.61 -50.19 -7.28
CA ILE A 23 2.91 -49.89 -6.00
C ILE A 23 3.66 -48.80 -5.22
N VAL A 24 4.99 -48.93 -5.09
CA VAL A 24 5.83 -47.92 -4.42
C VAL A 24 5.74 -46.59 -5.16
N PHE A 25 5.79 -46.61 -6.50
CA PHE A 25 5.63 -45.43 -7.32
C PHE A 25 4.26 -44.77 -7.11
N PHE A 26 3.18 -45.55 -7.08
CA PHE A 26 1.83 -45.04 -6.82
C PHE A 26 1.73 -44.36 -5.46
N VAL A 27 2.23 -44.99 -4.39
CA VAL A 27 2.22 -44.42 -3.02
C VAL A 27 3.03 -43.12 -2.96
N LEU A 28 4.23 -43.10 -3.54
CA LEU A 28 5.06 -41.89 -3.61
C LEU A 28 4.37 -40.77 -4.37
N THR A 29 3.83 -41.07 -5.55
CA THR A 29 3.16 -40.09 -6.39
C THR A 29 1.93 -39.51 -5.69
N HIS A 30 1.13 -40.36 -5.04
CA HIS A 30 -0.07 -39.93 -4.32
C HIS A 30 0.27 -39.10 -3.08
N TRP A 31 1.35 -39.45 -2.37
CA TRP A 31 1.81 -38.70 -1.20
C TRP A 31 2.39 -37.33 -1.57
N ILE A 32 3.15 -37.26 -2.67
CA ILE A 32 3.68 -36.00 -3.22
C ILE A 32 2.53 -35.13 -3.74
N ALA A 33 1.62 -35.68 -4.53
CA ALA A 33 0.45 -34.98 -5.08
C ALA A 33 -0.40 -34.32 -4.00
N ASN A 34 -0.73 -35.06 -2.93
CA ASN A 34 -1.49 -34.53 -1.80
C ASN A 34 -0.76 -33.41 -1.05
N ARG A 35 0.58 -33.42 -1.02
CA ARG A 35 1.35 -32.31 -0.43
C ARG A 35 1.41 -31.10 -1.34
N THR A 36 1.56 -31.29 -2.65
CA THR A 36 1.56 -30.19 -3.62
C THR A 36 0.21 -29.49 -3.69
N ASP A 37 -0.90 -30.22 -3.61
CA ASP A 37 -2.24 -29.61 -3.61
C ASP A 37 -2.49 -28.77 -2.35
N LYS A 38 -2.02 -29.25 -1.19
CA LYS A 38 -2.08 -28.47 0.06
C LYS A 38 -1.22 -27.21 -0.02
N ARG A 39 -0.03 -27.28 -0.61
CA ARG A 39 0.84 -26.11 -0.84
C ARG A 39 0.20 -25.11 -1.81
N ALA A 40 -0.34 -25.59 -2.92
CA ALA A 40 -1.02 -24.73 -3.90
C ALA A 40 -2.26 -24.04 -3.30
N ALA A 41 -2.99 -24.70 -2.40
CA ALA A 41 -4.11 -24.09 -1.69
C ALA A 41 -3.64 -22.96 -0.75
N VAL A 42 -2.55 -23.18 -0.01
CA VAL A 42 -1.93 -22.16 0.86
C VAL A 42 -1.41 -20.98 0.03
N ASP A 43 -0.73 -21.25 -1.09
CA ASP A 43 -0.20 -20.22 -1.98
C ASP A 43 -1.32 -19.36 -2.58
N ARG A 44 -2.44 -19.95 -2.99
CA ARG A 44 -3.61 -19.20 -3.48
C ARG A 44 -4.22 -18.30 -2.40
N VAL A 45 -4.27 -18.75 -1.16
CA VAL A 45 -4.76 -17.94 -0.04
C VAL A 45 -3.80 -16.79 0.26
N ALA A 46 -2.49 -17.05 0.26
CA ALA A 46 -1.46 -16.02 0.42
C ALA A 46 -1.54 -14.98 -0.71
N GLN A 47 -1.63 -15.40 -1.98
CA GLN A 47 -1.81 -14.51 -3.13
C GLN A 47 -3.08 -13.66 -3.06
N ARG A 48 -4.19 -14.22 -2.55
CA ARG A 48 -5.43 -13.45 -2.32
C ARG A 48 -5.26 -12.40 -1.23
N LYS A 49 -4.51 -12.69 -0.16
CA LYS A 49 -4.20 -11.71 0.89
C LYS A 49 -3.29 -10.61 0.36
N LEU A 50 -2.21 -10.97 -0.32
CA LEU A 50 -1.28 -10.04 -0.94
C LEU A 50 -1.96 -9.13 -1.97
N SER A 51 -2.79 -9.69 -2.86
CA SER A 51 -3.52 -8.89 -3.85
C SER A 51 -4.51 -7.90 -3.22
N LYS A 52 -5.17 -8.26 -2.11
CA LYS A 52 -6.01 -7.32 -1.36
C LYS A 52 -5.18 -6.19 -0.77
N GLN A 53 -4.01 -6.48 -0.22
CA GLN A 53 -3.12 -5.48 0.37
C GLN A 53 -2.52 -4.55 -0.68
N ILE A 54 -2.10 -5.10 -1.83
CA ILE A 54 -1.64 -4.31 -2.98
C ILE A 54 -2.74 -3.34 -3.42
N LYS A 55 -3.99 -3.80 -3.54
CA LYS A 55 -5.12 -2.93 -3.91
C LYS A 55 -5.38 -1.82 -2.88
N LEU A 56 -5.26 -2.11 -1.59
CA LEU A 56 -5.40 -1.09 -0.54
C LEU A 56 -4.27 -0.07 -0.62
N ALA A 57 -3.03 -0.53 -0.83
CA ALA A 57 -1.89 0.36 -1.00
C ALA A 57 -1.97 1.22 -2.27
N GLU A 58 -2.43 0.64 -3.39
CA GLU A 58 -2.70 1.37 -4.63
C GLU A 58 -3.74 2.47 -4.40
N PHE A 59 -4.83 2.14 -3.70
CA PHE A 59 -5.86 3.11 -3.34
C PHE A 59 -5.30 4.25 -2.47
N ASP A 60 -4.47 3.94 -1.47
CA ASP A 60 -3.85 4.95 -0.61
C ASP A 60 -2.87 5.84 -1.40
N VAL A 61 -2.09 5.26 -2.31
CA VAL A 61 -1.19 6.01 -3.20
C VAL A 61 -1.98 6.95 -4.11
N ASP A 62 -3.06 6.48 -4.72
CA ASP A 62 -3.91 7.30 -5.57
C ASP A 62 -4.56 8.44 -4.78
N ARG A 63 -5.05 8.16 -3.56
CA ARG A 63 -5.57 9.18 -2.64
C ARG A 63 -4.52 10.24 -2.31
N LEU A 64 -3.29 9.84 -1.97
CA LEU A 64 -2.19 10.79 -1.69
C LEU A 64 -1.83 11.63 -2.93
N LYS A 65 -1.92 11.03 -4.12
CA LYS A 65 -1.67 11.72 -5.38
C LYS A 65 -2.74 12.77 -5.67
N GLU A 66 -4.00 12.47 -5.36
CA GLU A 66 -5.12 13.41 -5.45
C GLU A 66 -4.97 14.54 -4.43
N LEU A 67 -4.66 14.22 -3.17
CA LEU A 67 -4.39 15.22 -2.12
C LEU A 67 -3.27 16.19 -2.50
N ARG A 68 -2.17 15.67 -3.06
CA ARG A 68 -1.06 16.50 -3.57
C ARG A 68 -1.52 17.47 -4.65
N ARG A 69 -2.36 16.99 -5.57
CA ARG A 69 -2.91 17.82 -6.65
C ARG A 69 -3.79 18.91 -6.06
N ASP A 70 -4.69 18.56 -5.15
CA ASP A 70 -5.62 19.50 -4.52
C ASP A 70 -4.91 20.55 -3.66
N LEU A 71 -3.85 20.18 -2.93
CA LEU A 71 -2.98 21.11 -2.21
C LEU A 71 -2.27 22.08 -3.16
N THR A 72 -1.71 21.58 -4.25
CA THR A 72 -1.02 22.41 -5.26
C THR A 72 -1.99 23.40 -5.90
N ASP A 73 -3.18 22.91 -6.27
CA ASP A 73 -4.24 23.71 -6.85
C ASP A 73 -4.76 24.78 -5.88
N TYR A 74 -4.91 24.44 -4.60
CA TYR A 74 -5.27 25.38 -3.54
C TYR A 74 -4.21 26.48 -3.40
N ILE A 75 -2.93 26.13 -3.25
CA ILE A 75 -1.82 27.08 -3.13
C ILE A 75 -1.76 28.02 -4.34
N ASN A 76 -1.88 27.48 -5.55
CA ASN A 76 -1.86 28.28 -6.77
C ASN A 76 -3.06 29.22 -6.87
N SER A 77 -4.25 28.75 -6.46
CA SER A 77 -5.46 29.56 -6.44
C SER A 77 -5.38 30.66 -5.39
N LEU A 78 -4.86 30.34 -4.20
CA LEU A 78 -4.61 31.30 -3.13
C LEU A 78 -3.65 32.40 -3.58
N ARG A 79 -2.53 32.00 -4.20
CA ARG A 79 -1.55 32.94 -4.77
C ARG A 79 -2.18 33.81 -5.87
N SER A 80 -2.97 33.22 -6.76
CA SER A 80 -3.67 33.99 -7.79
C SER A 80 -4.63 35.00 -7.16
N TRP A 81 -5.50 34.56 -6.26
CA TRP A 81 -6.47 35.43 -5.59
C TRP A 81 -5.81 36.61 -4.85
N ARG A 82 -4.65 36.37 -4.23
CA ARG A 82 -3.90 37.41 -3.51
C ARG A 82 -3.12 38.36 -4.44
N LEU A 83 -2.70 37.91 -5.61
CA LEU A 83 -1.89 38.70 -6.56
C LEU A 83 -2.71 39.36 -7.68
N THR A 84 -3.96 38.95 -7.88
CA THR A 84 -4.85 39.52 -8.91
C THR A 84 -6.13 40.05 -8.29
N ASP A 85 -6.57 41.23 -8.73
CA ASP A 85 -7.82 41.93 -8.33
C ASP A 85 -9.13 41.20 -8.72
N VAL A 86 -9.04 39.93 -9.12
CA VAL A 86 -10.18 39.15 -9.61
C VAL A 86 -10.85 38.44 -8.44
N PRO A 87 -12.19 38.58 -8.26
CA PRO A 87 -12.92 37.94 -7.17
C PRO A 87 -12.89 36.41 -7.32
N SER A 88 -11.92 35.78 -6.67
CA SER A 88 -11.67 34.34 -6.70
C SER A 88 -11.75 33.70 -5.30
N HIS A 89 -12.22 34.46 -4.29
CA HIS A 89 -12.35 34.00 -2.91
C HIS A 89 -13.23 32.73 -2.78
N GLN A 90 -14.34 32.64 -3.52
CA GLN A 90 -15.20 31.44 -3.55
C GLN A 90 -14.47 30.21 -4.12
N ILE A 91 -13.59 30.41 -5.11
CA ILE A 91 -12.83 29.33 -5.73
C ILE A 91 -11.75 28.83 -4.76
N VAL A 92 -11.05 29.75 -4.08
CA VAL A 92 -10.02 29.42 -3.09
C VAL A 92 -10.63 28.70 -1.88
N THR A 93 -11.74 29.23 -1.34
CA THR A 93 -12.46 28.59 -0.22
C THR A 93 -13.03 27.23 -0.61
N GLY A 94 -13.57 27.07 -1.82
CA GLY A 94 -14.01 25.76 -2.32
C GLY A 94 -12.88 24.73 -2.38
N ARG A 95 -11.70 25.15 -2.84
CA ARG A 95 -10.50 24.28 -2.89
C ARG A 95 -9.94 23.97 -1.49
N TYR A 96 -9.97 24.93 -0.58
CA TYR A 96 -9.62 24.72 0.83
C TYR A 96 -10.49 23.61 1.45
N HIS A 97 -11.82 23.70 1.29
CA HIS A 97 -12.73 22.66 1.81
C HIS A 97 -12.48 21.29 1.17
N LYS A 98 -12.15 21.25 -0.13
CA LYS A 98 -11.80 19.99 -0.81
C LYS A 98 -10.58 19.32 -0.17
N VAL A 99 -9.55 20.10 0.17
CA VAL A 99 -8.36 19.59 0.88
C VAL A 99 -8.73 19.09 2.29
N LEU A 100 -9.55 19.84 3.04
CA LEU A 100 -9.97 19.43 4.39
C LEU A 100 -10.75 18.11 4.40
N LEU A 101 -11.53 17.83 3.36
CA LEU A 101 -12.29 16.57 3.25
C LEU A 101 -11.38 15.35 3.03
N GLN A 102 -10.19 15.55 2.47
CA GLN A 102 -9.25 14.46 2.18
C GLN A 102 -8.22 14.26 3.29
N LEU A 103 -7.93 15.31 4.07
CA LEU A 103 -7.04 15.23 5.22
C LEU A 103 -7.69 14.46 6.36
N ASP A 104 -6.86 13.69 7.06
CA ASP A 104 -7.28 13.05 8.30
C ASP A 104 -7.30 14.08 9.44
N ARG A 105 -8.41 14.16 10.17
CA ARG A 105 -8.58 15.11 11.29
C ARG A 105 -7.71 14.77 12.48
N GLU A 106 -7.30 13.51 12.61
CA GLU A 106 -6.46 13.05 13.74
C GLU A 106 -4.97 13.33 13.50
N ASN A 107 -4.59 13.83 12.32
CA ASN A 107 -3.20 14.17 12.01
C ASN A 107 -2.81 15.52 12.64
N GLU A 108 -1.71 15.58 13.37
CA GLU A 108 -1.17 16.83 13.96
C GLU A 108 -0.89 17.93 12.91
N SER A 109 -0.62 17.51 11.66
CA SER A 109 -0.43 18.40 10.52
C SER A 109 -1.75 19.02 10.02
N TYR A 110 -2.92 18.45 10.37
CA TYR A 110 -4.26 18.98 10.06
C TYR A 110 -4.51 20.31 10.77
N GLU A 111 -4.34 20.37 12.09
CA GLU A 111 -4.61 21.58 12.86
C GLU A 111 -3.71 22.74 12.44
N ARG A 112 -2.44 22.44 12.13
CA ARG A 112 -1.49 23.42 11.60
C ARG A 112 -1.94 23.94 10.23
N PHE A 113 -2.45 23.06 9.36
CA PHE A 113 -2.92 23.46 8.03
C PHE A 113 -4.13 24.37 8.09
N VAL A 114 -5.09 24.04 8.96
CA VAL A 114 -6.29 24.86 9.21
C VAL A 114 -5.88 26.24 9.71
N LYS A 115 -5.05 26.32 10.76
CA LYS A 115 -4.63 27.62 11.34
C LYS A 115 -3.93 28.52 10.32
N VAL A 116 -3.01 27.99 9.53
CA VAL A 116 -2.29 28.79 8.52
C VAL A 116 -3.23 29.16 7.37
N SER A 117 -4.09 28.25 6.92
CA SER A 117 -5.03 28.52 5.84
C SER A 117 -6.09 29.56 6.23
N ASP A 118 -6.66 29.46 7.43
CA ASP A 118 -7.64 30.40 7.94
C ASP A 118 -7.03 31.80 8.08
N TYR A 119 -5.81 31.92 8.63
CA TYR A 119 -5.07 33.18 8.67
C TYR A 119 -4.88 33.80 7.27
N LEU A 120 -4.52 32.99 6.29
CA LEU A 120 -4.33 33.42 4.90
C LEU A 120 -5.66 33.68 4.15
N LEU A 121 -6.80 33.27 4.68
CA LEU A 121 -8.12 33.57 4.13
C LEU A 121 -8.74 34.82 4.78
N GLU A 122 -8.46 35.07 6.06
CA GLU A 122 -9.04 36.16 6.86
C GLU A 122 -8.36 37.52 6.65
N ALA A 123 -7.11 37.56 6.18
CA ALA A 123 -6.34 38.81 6.06
C ALA A 123 -6.11 39.27 4.60
N PRO A 124 -7.14 39.51 3.75
CA PRO A 124 -7.03 39.70 2.29
C PRO A 124 -6.18 40.91 1.86
N ASP A 125 -6.02 41.93 2.70
CA ASP A 125 -5.51 43.25 2.30
C ASP A 125 -3.99 43.45 2.39
N PHE A 126 -3.25 42.45 2.88
CA PHE A 126 -1.78 42.51 2.92
C PHE A 126 -1.17 41.91 1.64
N PRO A 127 -0.29 42.64 0.92
CA PRO A 127 0.46 42.06 -0.18
C PRO A 127 1.44 41.03 0.37
N ILE A 128 1.11 39.76 0.16
CA ILE A 128 1.88 38.63 0.69
C ILE A 128 3.10 38.38 -0.20
N PHE A 129 4.31 38.51 0.37
CA PHE A 129 5.55 38.09 -0.27
C PHE A 129 5.66 36.56 -0.32
N ASN A 130 6.41 36.01 -1.29
CA ASN A 130 6.58 34.55 -1.46
C ASN A 130 6.98 33.81 -0.17
N GLU A 131 7.60 34.50 0.80
CA GLU A 131 8.08 33.95 2.07
C GLU A 131 6.97 33.46 3.00
N GLU A 132 5.76 34.03 2.97
CA GLU A 132 4.63 33.59 3.82
C GLU A 132 3.94 32.32 3.29
N TYR A 133 4.21 31.91 2.05
CA TYR A 133 3.72 30.65 1.48
C TYR A 133 4.67 29.47 1.71
N GLU A 134 5.93 29.73 2.07
CA GLU A 134 6.91 28.69 2.38
C GLU A 134 6.47 27.78 3.54
N PRO A 135 5.88 28.29 4.65
CA PRO A 135 5.31 27.45 5.70
C PRO A 135 4.21 26.52 5.20
N LEU A 136 3.39 26.98 4.24
CA LEU A 136 2.28 26.17 3.73
C LEU A 136 2.76 25.12 2.72
N LYS A 137 3.82 25.41 1.97
CA LYS A 137 4.52 24.42 1.15
C LYS A 137 5.25 23.38 1.99
N SER A 138 5.96 23.80 3.04
CA SER A 138 6.66 22.86 3.95
C SER A 138 5.64 21.97 4.65
N LEU A 139 4.54 22.54 5.13
CA LEU A 139 3.46 21.77 5.75
C LEU A 139 2.78 20.81 4.77
N ALA A 140 2.57 21.22 3.51
CA ALA A 140 2.07 20.32 2.48
C ALA A 140 3.03 19.14 2.23
N VAL A 141 4.34 19.37 2.32
CA VAL A 141 5.35 18.29 2.24
C VAL A 141 5.27 17.38 3.46
N ASP A 142 5.13 17.94 4.67
CA ASP A 142 5.00 17.16 5.91
C ASP A 142 3.74 16.29 5.92
N ILE A 143 2.59 16.85 5.53
CA ILE A 143 1.33 16.11 5.35
C ILE A 143 1.49 14.93 4.40
N LEU A 144 2.18 15.14 3.28
CA LEU A 144 2.43 14.09 2.29
C LEU A 144 3.43 13.03 2.79
N ASN A 145 4.41 13.43 3.60
CA ASN A 145 5.39 12.53 4.19
C ASN A 145 4.79 11.70 5.34
N ASP A 146 3.95 12.29 6.18
CA ASP A 146 3.20 11.61 7.24
C ASP A 146 2.23 10.59 6.65
N GLY A 147 1.49 10.99 5.62
CA GLY A 147 0.62 10.08 4.87
C GLY A 147 1.39 8.90 4.29
N LYS A 148 2.57 9.16 3.71
CA LYS A 148 3.46 8.14 3.15
C LYS A 148 4.03 7.20 4.23
N ALA A 149 4.42 7.72 5.40
CA ALA A 149 4.91 6.92 6.52
C ALA A 149 3.83 6.00 7.11
N ASN A 150 2.58 6.48 7.19
CA ASN A 150 1.43 5.67 7.60
C ASN A 150 1.11 4.57 6.59
N THR A 151 1.17 4.86 5.28
CA THR A 151 0.97 3.83 4.25
C THR A 151 2.06 2.74 4.29
N TYR A 152 3.33 3.09 4.51
CA TYR A 152 4.40 2.08 4.59
C TYR A 152 4.42 1.30 5.91
N SER A 153 4.10 1.93 7.05
CA SER A 153 4.05 1.21 8.33
C SER A 153 2.90 0.19 8.37
N ALA A 154 1.78 0.48 7.71
CA ALA A 154 0.68 -0.48 7.50
C ALA A 154 1.11 -1.68 6.64
N LEU A 155 2.04 -1.49 5.70
CA LEU A 155 2.59 -2.56 4.87
C LEU A 155 3.62 -3.41 5.60
N VAL A 156 4.44 -2.82 6.48
CA VAL A 156 5.52 -3.52 7.21
C VAL A 156 5.01 -4.37 8.38
N LYS A 157 3.92 -3.98 9.06
CA LYS A 157 3.34 -4.76 10.18
C LYS A 157 2.73 -6.11 9.79
N VAL A 158 2.70 -6.45 8.50
CA VAL A 158 2.07 -7.67 7.97
C VAL A 158 3.07 -8.82 7.81
N ASP A 159 4.38 -8.52 7.75
CA ASP A 159 5.44 -9.51 7.57
C ASP A 159 5.88 -10.20 8.88
N GLU A 160 5.27 -9.88 10.03
CA GLU A 160 5.51 -10.64 11.26
C GLU A 160 4.73 -11.96 11.24
N PRO A 161 5.41 -13.13 11.18
CA PRO A 161 4.74 -14.40 11.34
C PRO A 161 4.18 -14.49 12.78
N GLN A 162 2.86 -14.59 12.90
CA GLN A 162 2.19 -15.04 14.12
C GLN A 162 2.40 -16.53 14.36
#